data_AF-A0A976CLU8-F1
#
_entry.id   AF-A0A976CLU8-F1
#
_cell.length_a   1.000
_cell.length_b   1.000
_cell.length_c   1.000
_cell.angle_alpha   90.00
_cell.angle_beta   90.00
_cell.angle_gamma   90.00
#
_symmetry.space_group_name_H-M   'P 1'
#
loop_
_entity.id
_entity.type
_entity.pdbx_description
1 polymer ?
#
loop_
_entity_poly.entity_id
_entity_poly.type
_entity_poly.pdbx_seq_one_letter_code
_entity_poly.pdbx_strand_id
1 'polypeptide(L)'
;MSQIQSLHQQAMDLAEAAAVARLRGALELAAQFTRQAFEQETQAAALIASTLDAEPTRSVLHRSAASLAIECGELRMAERLIATALSGNPPPEIAEELKDLFIQINLSQYLKRQGIHIDIKELRGLVNQ
;
A
#
# COMPACT_ATOMS: atom_id res chain seq x y z
N MET A 1 6.28 -20.86 4.40
CA MET A 1 7.28 -19.85 4.81
C MET A 1 8.21 -19.47 3.66
N SER A 2 8.95 -20.40 3.04
CA SER A 2 9.93 -20.09 1.98
C SER A 2 9.36 -19.34 0.77
N GLN A 3 8.18 -19.74 0.29
CA GLN A 3 7.54 -19.08 -0.86
C GLN A 3 7.11 -17.65 -0.56
N ILE A 4 6.48 -17.41 0.60
CA ILE A 4 6.04 -16.07 1.02
C ILE A 4 7.24 -15.13 1.14
N GLN A 5 8.32 -15.60 1.78
CA GLN A 5 9.56 -14.84 1.90
C GLN A 5 10.19 -14.55 0.55
N SER A 6 10.19 -15.52 -0.37
CA SER A 6 10.70 -15.32 -1.73
C SER A 6 9.90 -14.27 -2.50
N LEU A 7 8.57 -14.33 -2.45
CA LEU A 7 7.69 -13.36 -3.11
C LEU A 7 7.90 -11.96 -2.53
N HIS A 8 7.94 -11.85 -1.20
CA HIS A 8 8.18 -10.59 -0.52
C HIS A 8 9.56 -10.00 -0.87
N GLN A 9 10.63 -10.81 -0.87
CA GLN A 9 11.96 -10.33 -1.24
C GLN A 9 11.99 -9.83 -2.68
N GLN A 10 11.40 -10.57 -3.63
CA GLN A 10 11.29 -10.14 -5.02
C GLN A 10 10.51 -8.83 -5.14
N ALA A 11 9.43 -8.66 -4.38
CA ALA A 11 8.68 -7.41 -4.34
C ALA A 11 9.54 -6.25 -3.85
N MET A 12 10.34 -6.45 -2.79
CA MET A 12 11.24 -5.43 -2.26
C MET A 12 12.33 -5.04 -3.28
N ASP A 13 12.96 -6.02 -3.93
CA ASP A 13 13.99 -5.78 -4.95
C ASP A 13 13.42 -4.97 -6.13
N LEU A 14 12.19 -5.30 -6.56
CA LEU A 14 11.47 -4.58 -7.61
C LEU A 14 11.06 -3.17 -7.17
N ALA A 15 10.60 -2.98 -5.92
CA ALA A 15 10.26 -1.68 -5.38
C ALA A 15 11.49 -0.76 -5.28
N GLU A 16 12.65 -1.32 -4.89
CA GLU A 16 13.92 -0.59 -4.90
C GLU A 16 14.33 -0.21 -6.33
N ALA A 17 14.23 -1.14 -7.28
CA ALA A 17 14.48 -0.85 -8.70
C ALA A 17 13.55 0.24 -9.24
N ALA A 18 12.27 0.24 -8.85
CA ALA A 18 11.32 1.28 -9.19
C ALA A 18 11.74 2.64 -8.63
N ALA A 19 12.20 2.70 -7.37
CA ALA A 19 12.69 3.92 -6.75
C ALA A 19 13.93 4.47 -7.48
N VAL A 20 14.89 3.61 -7.83
CA VAL A 20 16.08 4.00 -8.61
C VAL A 20 15.69 4.52 -10.00
N ALA A 21 14.75 3.87 -10.68
CA ALA A 21 14.25 4.32 -11.97
C ALA A 21 13.57 5.70 -11.89
N ARG A 22 12.79 5.97 -10.84
CA ARG A 22 12.19 7.30 -10.58
C ARG A 22 13.24 8.38 -10.42
N LEU A 23 14.29 8.12 -9.63
CA LEU A 23 15.40 9.07 -9.43
C LEU A 23 16.15 9.38 -10.73
N ARG A 24 16.17 8.44 -11.67
CA ARG A 24 16.77 8.62 -13.01
C ARG A 24 15.82 9.22 -14.05
N GLY A 25 14.59 9.55 -13.66
CA GLY A 25 13.56 10.07 -14.57
C GLY A 25 12.94 9.02 -15.51
N ALA A 26 13.25 7.74 -15.33
CA ALA A 26 12.72 6.64 -16.14
C ALA A 26 11.34 6.20 -15.64
N LEU A 27 10.34 7.07 -15.80
CA LEU A 27 9.01 6.91 -15.18
C LEU A 27 8.25 5.66 -15.66
N GLU A 28 8.33 5.32 -16.94
CA GLU A 28 7.68 4.12 -17.48
C GLU A 28 8.27 2.84 -16.87
N LEU A 29 9.60 2.79 -16.76
CA LEU A 29 10.29 1.66 -16.16
C LEU A 29 9.99 1.55 -14.65
N ALA A 30 9.93 2.69 -13.95
CA ALA A 30 9.50 2.72 -12.57
C ALA A 30 8.07 2.18 -12.39
N ALA A 31 7.14 2.55 -13.27
CA ALA A 31 5.77 2.06 -13.23
C ALA A 31 5.71 0.55 -13.48
N GLN A 32 6.51 0.02 -14.42
CA GLN A 32 6.61 -1.41 -14.67
C GLN A 32 7.14 -2.17 -13.44
N PHE A 33 8.22 -1.71 -12.83
CA PHE A 33 8.77 -2.34 -11.63
C PHE A 33 7.80 -2.27 -10.44
N THR A 34 7.12 -1.13 -10.25
CA THR A 34 6.10 -0.98 -9.21
C THR A 34 4.96 -1.98 -9.42
N ARG A 35 4.49 -2.16 -10.66
CA ARG A 35 3.45 -3.13 -11.00
C ARG A 35 3.87 -4.56 -10.69
N GLN A 36 5.09 -4.93 -11.05
CA GLN A 36 5.62 -6.26 -10.75
C GLN A 36 5.76 -6.48 -9.24
N ALA A 37 6.26 -5.48 -8.50
CA ALA A 37 6.35 -5.54 -7.04
C ALA A 37 4.97 -5.75 -6.40
N PHE A 38 3.98 -4.99 -6.87
CA PHE A 38 2.59 -5.11 -6.43
C PHE A 38 2.03 -6.53 -6.61
N GLU A 39 2.29 -7.15 -7.77
CA GLU A 39 1.84 -8.52 -8.06
C GLU A 39 2.47 -9.54 -7.10
N GLN A 40 3.78 -9.45 -6.86
CA GLN A 40 4.47 -10.36 -5.93
C GLN A 40 3.97 -10.20 -4.49
N GLU A 41 3.83 -8.96 -4.04
CA GLU A 41 3.40 -8.69 -2.66
C GLU A 41 1.93 -9.09 -2.42
N THR A 42 1.07 -8.89 -3.41
CA THR A 42 -0.33 -9.34 -3.35
C THR A 42 -0.42 -10.86 -3.28
N GLN A 43 0.42 -11.57 -4.02
CA GLN A 43 0.49 -13.03 -3.93
C GLN A 43 0.99 -13.48 -2.56
N ALA A 44 2.04 -12.84 -2.02
CA ALA A 44 2.55 -13.13 -0.67
C ALA A 44 1.47 -12.91 0.40
N ALA A 45 0.76 -11.79 0.33
CA ALA A 45 -0.34 -11.45 1.23
C ALA A 45 -1.50 -12.45 1.14
N ALA A 46 -1.88 -12.85 -0.08
CA ALA A 46 -2.96 -13.81 -0.31
C ALA A 46 -2.68 -15.18 0.30
N LEU A 47 -1.43 -15.66 0.24
CA LEU A 47 -1.02 -16.96 0.81
C LEU A 47 -1.17 -17.03 2.34
N ILE A 48 -1.23 -15.90 3.03
CA ILE A 48 -1.29 -15.83 4.49
C ILE A 48 -2.54 -15.09 5.00
N ALA A 49 -3.46 -14.71 4.09
CA ALA A 49 -4.63 -13.89 4.41
C ALA A 49 -5.54 -14.50 5.48
N SER A 50 -5.68 -15.82 5.51
CA SER A 50 -6.51 -16.54 6.50
C SER A 50 -5.76 -16.92 7.78
N THR A 51 -4.44 -16.66 7.86
CA THR A 51 -3.60 -17.13 8.98
C THR A 51 -3.39 -16.01 9.98
N LEU A 52 -4.37 -15.82 10.88
CA LEU A 52 -4.34 -14.72 11.85
C LEU A 52 -3.16 -14.80 12.82
N ASP A 53 -2.73 -16.01 13.19
CA ASP A 53 -1.60 -16.23 14.10
C ASP A 53 -0.23 -15.89 13.48
N ALA A 54 -0.18 -15.56 12.19
CA ALA A 54 1.03 -15.15 11.50
C ALA A 54 1.29 -13.64 11.56
N GLU A 55 0.65 -12.93 12.48
CA GLU A 55 1.01 -11.55 12.77
C GLU A 55 2.40 -11.47 13.42
N PRO A 56 3.23 -10.47 13.09
CA PRO A 56 2.91 -9.28 12.29
C PRO A 56 3.04 -9.49 10.76
N THR A 57 3.57 -10.62 10.31
CA THR A 57 3.89 -10.86 8.90
C THR A 57 2.66 -10.69 7.99
N ARG A 58 1.47 -11.16 8.41
CA ARG A 58 0.24 -10.97 7.62
C ARG A 58 -0.05 -9.50 7.37
N SER A 59 -0.09 -8.67 8.41
CA SER A 59 -0.40 -7.24 8.27
C SER A 59 0.70 -6.46 7.56
N VAL A 60 1.99 -6.81 7.75
CA VAL A 60 3.12 -6.22 7.00
C VAL A 60 2.93 -6.42 5.49
N LEU A 61 2.66 -7.65 5.05
CA LEU A 61 2.51 -7.96 3.63
C LEU A 61 1.30 -7.26 3.02
N HIS A 62 0.16 -7.24 3.72
CA HIS A 62 -1.03 -6.55 3.22
C HIS A 62 -0.82 -5.03 3.14
N ARG A 63 -0.17 -4.42 4.14
CA ARG A 63 0.15 -2.98 4.12
C ARG A 63 1.09 -2.66 2.96
N SER A 64 2.14 -3.45 2.78
CA SER A 64 3.09 -3.32 1.67
C SER A 64 2.40 -3.44 0.30
N ALA A 65 1.56 -4.45 0.12
CA ALA A 65 0.76 -4.62 -1.10
C ALA A 65 -0.19 -3.44 -1.34
N ALA A 66 -0.82 -2.91 -0.28
CA ALA A 66 -1.70 -1.76 -0.38
C ALA A 66 -0.96 -0.48 -0.80
N SER A 67 0.22 -0.22 -0.25
CA SER A 67 1.07 0.90 -0.67
C SER A 67 1.44 0.82 -2.15
N LEU A 68 1.86 -0.36 -2.62
CA LEU A 68 2.20 -0.58 -4.03
C LEU A 68 0.96 -0.47 -4.94
N ALA A 69 -0.21 -0.91 -4.47
CA ALA A 69 -1.48 -0.73 -5.18
C ALA A 69 -1.81 0.76 -5.35
N ILE A 70 -1.57 1.59 -4.33
CA ILE A 70 -1.76 3.05 -4.40
C ILE A 70 -0.81 3.66 -5.43
N GLU A 71 0.47 3.29 -5.42
CA GLU A 71 1.45 3.74 -6.43
C GLU A 71 1.05 3.33 -7.85
N CYS A 72 0.42 2.17 -8.02
CA CYS A 72 -0.11 1.70 -9.30
C CYS A 72 -1.43 2.36 -9.71
N GLY A 73 -2.06 3.17 -8.85
CA GLY A 73 -3.39 3.74 -9.09
C GLY A 73 -4.57 2.78 -8.84
N GLU A 74 -4.32 1.60 -8.28
CA GLU A 74 -5.31 0.54 -8.03
C GLU A 74 -6.04 0.75 -6.70
N LEU A 75 -6.69 1.92 -6.53
CA LEU A 75 -7.26 2.35 -5.24
C LEU A 75 -8.27 1.36 -4.64
N ARG A 76 -9.10 0.73 -5.48
CA ARG A 76 -10.06 -0.29 -5.01
C ARG A 76 -9.38 -1.53 -4.46
N MET A 77 -8.22 -1.90 -5.02
CA MET A 77 -7.47 -3.04 -4.51
C MET A 77 -6.72 -2.68 -3.24
N ALA A 78 -6.13 -1.49 -3.17
CA ALA A 78 -5.56 -0.96 -1.94
C ALA A 78 -6.58 -1.01 -0.78
N GLU A 79 -7.81 -0.54 -1.01
CA GLU A 79 -8.88 -0.57 -0.01
C GLU A 79 -9.18 -1.98 0.50
N ARG A 80 -9.26 -2.96 -0.41
CA ARG A 80 -9.50 -4.37 -0.05
C ARG A 80 -8.36 -4.96 0.76
N LEU A 81 -7.11 -4.68 0.37
CA LEU A 81 -5.92 -5.15 1.08
C LEU A 81 -5.86 -4.57 2.50
N ILE A 82 -6.15 -3.27 2.63
CA ILE A 82 -6.20 -2.58 3.92
C ILE A 82 -7.29 -3.17 4.82
N ALA A 83 -8.50 -3.32 4.30
CA ALA A 83 -9.62 -3.91 5.06
C ALA A 83 -9.31 -5.34 5.51
N THR A 84 -8.68 -6.14 4.64
CA THR A 84 -8.27 -7.51 4.96
C THR A 84 -7.25 -7.52 6.10
N ALA A 85 -6.25 -6.63 6.07
CA ALA A 85 -5.26 -6.51 7.14
C ALA A 85 -5.91 -6.14 8.49
N LEU A 86 -6.75 -5.11 8.49
CA LEU A 86 -7.44 -4.58 9.66
C LEU A 86 -8.48 -5.55 10.25
N SER A 87 -8.98 -6.51 9.45
CA SER A 87 -9.95 -7.50 9.91
C SER A 87 -9.38 -8.58 10.84
N GLY A 88 -8.05 -8.67 10.97
CA GLY A 88 -7.40 -9.55 11.94
C GLY A 88 -6.81 -8.77 13.12
N ASN A 89 -5.60 -9.13 13.54
CA ASN A 89 -4.96 -8.56 14.74
C ASN A 89 -3.61 -7.88 14.42
N PRO A 90 -3.59 -6.86 13.54
CA PRO A 90 -2.35 -6.14 13.25
C PRO A 90 -1.80 -5.49 14.53
N PRO A 91 -0.47 -5.45 14.72
CA PRO A 91 0.15 -4.65 15.78
C PRO A 91 -0.30 -3.18 15.69
N PRO A 92 -0.35 -2.45 16.82
CA PRO A 92 -0.86 -1.08 16.84
C PRO A 92 -0.21 -0.14 15.83
N GLU A 93 1.11 -0.19 15.69
CA GLU A 93 1.87 0.63 14.74
C GLU A 93 1.45 0.37 13.29
N ILE A 94 1.30 -0.91 12.91
CA ILE A 94 0.87 -1.30 11.56
C ILE A 94 -0.61 -0.93 11.34
N ALA A 95 -1.44 -1.06 12.37
CA ALA A 95 -2.84 -0.66 12.30
C ALA A 95 -3.00 0.84 12.03
N GLU A 96 -2.18 1.69 12.64
CA GLU A 96 -2.18 3.13 12.35
C GLU A 96 -1.71 3.42 10.93
N GLU A 97 -0.62 2.81 10.46
CA GLU A 97 -0.17 2.95 9.07
C GLU A 97 -1.25 2.53 8.06
N LEU A 98 -1.98 1.44 8.33
CA LEU A 98 -3.10 0.98 7.50
C LEU A 98 -4.26 1.98 7.48
N LYS A 99 -4.58 2.60 8.62
CA LYS A 99 -5.61 3.65 8.72
C LYS A 99 -5.19 4.91 7.95
N ASP A 100 -3.90 5.28 8.03
CA ASP A 100 -3.36 6.41 7.27
C ASP A 100 -3.50 6.16 5.75
N LEU A 101 -3.16 4.96 5.28
CA LEU A 101 -3.38 4.58 3.89
C LEU A 101 -4.87 4.62 3.52
N PHE A 102 -5.76 4.15 4.41
CA PHE A 102 -7.22 4.19 4.18
C PHE A 102 -7.74 5.62 4.03
N ILE A 103 -7.25 6.54 4.87
CA ILE A 103 -7.58 7.97 4.80
C ILE A 103 -7.04 8.56 3.51
N GLN A 104 -5.79 8.27 3.14
CA GLN A 104 -5.17 8.76 1.92
C GLN A 104 -5.99 8.45 0.67
N ILE A 105 -6.54 7.24 0.55
CA ILE A 105 -7.31 6.82 -0.64
C ILE A 105 -8.76 7.32 -0.66
N ASN A 106 -9.37 7.55 0.51
CA ASN A 106 -10.80 7.85 0.62
C ASN A 106 -11.13 9.32 0.90
N LEU A 107 -10.24 10.06 1.57
CA LEU A 107 -10.55 11.43 2.03
C LEU A 107 -10.88 12.36 0.86
N SER A 108 -10.09 12.32 -0.21
CA SER A 108 -10.34 13.15 -1.39
C SER A 108 -11.71 12.85 -2.04
N GLN A 109 -12.14 11.59 -2.06
CA GLN A 109 -13.44 11.19 -2.59
C GLN A 109 -14.58 11.64 -1.68
N TYR A 110 -14.39 11.51 -0.37
CA TYR A 110 -15.35 11.99 0.63
C TYR A 110 -15.56 13.50 0.51
N LEU A 111 -14.48 14.29 0.47
CA LEU A 111 -14.54 15.75 0.33
C LEU A 111 -15.25 16.16 -0.96
N LYS A 112 -14.92 15.52 -2.09
CA LYS A 112 -15.59 15.76 -3.38
C LYS A 112 -17.10 15.53 -3.31
N ARG A 113 -17.56 14.48 -2.62
CA ARG A 113 -19.00 14.21 -2.44
C ARG A 113 -19.70 15.27 -1.57
N GLN A 114 -18.96 15.94 -0.69
CA GLN A 114 -19.44 17.05 0.13
C GLN A 114 -19.32 18.42 -0.57
N GLY A 115 -18.92 18.45 -1.85
CA GLY A 115 -18.69 19.71 -2.59
C GLY A 115 -17.41 20.43 -2.19
N ILE A 116 -16.52 19.79 -1.43
CA ILE A 116 -15.24 20.33 -1.01
C ILE A 116 -14.17 19.86 -2.01
N HIS A 117 -13.64 20.80 -2.78
CA HIS A 117 -12.54 20.56 -3.72
C HIS A 117 -11.21 20.95 -3.07
N ILE A 118 -10.79 20.20 -2.06
CA ILE A 118 -9.51 20.37 -1.38
C ILE A 118 -8.76 19.04 -1.40
N ASP A 119 -7.48 19.06 -1.76
CA ASP A 119 -6.58 17.91 -1.65
C ASP A 119 -5.86 17.88 -0.28
N ILE A 120 -5.42 16.71 0.18
CA ILE A 120 -4.62 16.53 1.40
C ILE A 120 -3.38 17.44 1.41
N LYS A 121 -2.76 17.66 0.25
CA LYS A 121 -1.59 18.56 0.13
C LYS A 121 -1.95 20.00 0.48
N GLU A 122 -3.10 20.47 0.03
CA GLU A 122 -3.61 21.82 0.32
C GLU A 122 -4.02 21.92 1.79
N LEU A 123 -4.66 20.88 2.33
CA LEU A 123 -5.04 20.80 3.74
C LEU A 123 -3.80 20.91 4.67
N ARG A 124 -2.71 20.21 4.35
CA ARG A 124 -1.44 20.32 5.09
C ARG A 124 -0.85 21.74 5.04
N GLY A 125 -1.03 22.45 3.93
CA GLY A 125 -0.61 23.85 3.79
C GLY A 125 -1.42 24.83 4.66
N LEU A 126 -2.64 24.45 5.06
CA LEU A 126 -3.51 25.26 5.93
C LEU A 126 -3.27 25.01 7.42
N VAL A 127 -2.89 23.79 7.81
CA VAL A 127 -2.64 23.41 9.21
C VAL A 127 -1.25 23.81 9.68
N ASN A 128 -0.29 23.96 8.75
CA ASN A 128 1.09 24.38 9.05
C ASN A 128 1.30 25.91 8.98
N GLN A 129 0.22 26.71 9.03
CA GLN A 129 0.23 28.16 9.21
C GLN A 129 -0.19 28.51 10.64
#